data_AF-A0A944SLI0-F1
#
_entry.id   AF-A0A944SLI0-F1
#
_cell.length_a   1.000
_cell.length_b   1.000
_cell.length_c   1.000
_cell.angle_alpha   90.00
_cell.angle_beta   90.00
_cell.angle_gamma   90.00
#
_symmetry.space_group_name_H-M   'P 1'
#
loop_
_entity.id
_entity.type
_entity.pdbx_description
1 polymer ?
#
loop_
_entity_poly.entity_id
_entity_poly.type
_entity_poly.pdbx_seq_one_letter_code
_entity_poly.pdbx_strand_id
1 'polypeptide(L)' 'MLEQLSVEQAVAAIRDGSVVVVPTETAYALAVDATNKAAVQKLYT' A
#
# COMPACT_ATOMS: atom_id res chain seq x y z
N MET A 1 16.97 5.36 -0.10
CA MET A 1 16.96 4.01 -0.69
C MET A 1 15.56 3.46 -0.47
N LEU A 2 14.82 3.11 -1.53
CA LEU A 2 13.53 2.45 -1.36
C LEU A 2 13.81 1.02 -0.88
N GLU A 3 13.33 0.67 0.30
CA GLU A 3 13.47 -0.68 0.84
C GLU A 3 12.34 -1.54 0.29
N GLN A 4 12.69 -2.67 -0.32
CA GLN A 4 11.72 -3.58 -0.90
C GLN A 4 11.16 -4.48 0.20
N LEU A 5 9.89 -4.28 0.54
CA LEU A 5 9.19 -5.12 1.51
C LEU A 5 9.00 -6.54 0.97
N SER A 6 9.08 -7.53 1.86
CA SER A 6 8.50 -8.84 1.58
C SER A 6 6.99 -8.70 1.40
N VAL A 7 6.37 -9.70 0.75
CA VAL A 7 4.90 -9.70 0.58
C VAL A 7 4.19 -9.67 1.94
N GLU A 8 4.71 -10.39 2.93
CA GLU A 8 4.17 -10.44 4.29
C GLU A 8 4.26 -9.07 4.98
N GLN A 9 5.38 -8.37 4.83
CA GLN A 9 5.56 -7.03 5.38
C GLN A 9 4.62 -6.03 4.70
N ALA A 10 4.45 -6.11 3.38
CA ALA A 10 3.50 -5.29 2.63
C ALA A 10 2.06 -5.54 3.08
N VAL A 11 1.66 -6.81 3.27
CA VAL A 11 0.32 -7.18 3.76
C VAL A 11 0.09 -6.64 5.18
N ALA A 12 1.08 -6.77 6.08
CA ALA A 12 0.98 -6.22 7.43
C ALA A 12 0.80 -4.70 7.39
N ALA A 13 1.63 -4.00 6.60
CA ALA A 13 1.54 -2.56 6.43
C ALA A 13 0.17 -2.11 5.90
N ILE A 14 -0.38 -2.80 4.89
CA ILE A 14 -1.72 -2.52 4.33
C ILE A 14 -2.81 -2.70 5.41
N ARG A 15 -2.75 -3.79 6.18
CA ARG A 15 -3.69 -4.06 7.28
C ARG A 15 -3.61 -3.02 8.40
N ASP A 16 -2.42 -2.51 8.68
CA ASP A 16 -2.20 -1.42 9.63
C ASP A 16 -2.63 -0.04 9.07
N GLY A 17 -3.16 -0.01 7.85
CA GLY A 17 -3.68 1.19 7.19
C GLY A 17 -2.60 2.07 6.56
N SER A 18 -1.43 1.51 6.26
CA SER A 18 -0.36 2.19 5.52
C SER A 18 -0.59 2.12 4.01
N VAL A 19 -0.05 3.09 3.27
CA VAL A 19 0.01 3.07 1.80
C VAL A 19 1.25 2.30 1.36
N VAL A 20 1.08 1.33 0.47
CA VAL A 20 2.17 0.53 -0.08
C VAL A 20 2.25 0.70 -1.59
N VAL A 21 3.46 0.89 -2.12
CA VAL A 21 3.71 0.92 -3.56
C VAL A 21 3.85 -0.52 -4.07
N VAL A 22 3.07 -0.89 -5.08
CA VAL A 22 3.08 -2.23 -5.67
C VAL A 22 3.46 -2.15 -7.15
N PRO A 23 4.51 -2.85 -7.61
CA PRO A 23 4.82 -2.93 -9.03
C PRO A 23 3.76 -3.77 -9.76
N THR A 24 3.38 -3.33 -10.96
CA THR A 24 2.57 -4.11 -11.89
C THR A 24 3.24 -4.14 -13.27
N GLU A 25 2.69 -4.86 -14.24
CA GLU A 25 3.22 -4.88 -15.60
C GLU A 25 3.25 -3.47 -16.24
N THR A 26 2.23 -2.65 -15.97
CA THR A 26 2.00 -1.39 -16.69
C THR A 26 2.47 -0.15 -15.91
N ALA A 27 2.38 -0.18 -14.58
CA ALA A 27 2.74 0.96 -13.73
C ALA A 27 2.99 0.54 -12.27
N TYR A 28 3.36 1.50 -11.43
CA TYR A 28 3.33 1.34 -9.98
C TYR A 28 1.97 1.77 -9.43
N ALA A 29 1.35 0.91 -8.62
CA ALA A 29 0.10 1.18 -7.94
C ALA A 29 0.33 1.62 -6.49
N LEU A 30 -0.55 2.46 -5.96
CA LEU A 30 -0.65 2.73 -4.52
C LEU A 30 -1.77 1.86 -3.94
N ALA A 31 -1.42 0.95 -3.04
CA ALA A 31 -2.33 0.00 -2.42
C ALA A 31 -2.57 0.35 -0.95
N VAL A 32 -3.83 0.25 -0.53
CA VAL A 32 -4.32 0.38 0.85
C VAL A 32 -5.46 -0.61 1.08
N ASP A 33 -5.84 -0.84 2.33
CA ASP A 33 -7.04 -1.62 2.65
C ASP A 33 -8.29 -0.83 2.23
N ALA A 34 -8.99 -1.34 1.20
CA ALA A 34 -10.19 -0.72 0.65
C ALA A 34 -11.38 -0.70 1.62
N THR A 35 -11.37 -1.53 2.67
CA THR A 35 -12.40 -1.55 3.73
C THR A 35 -12.11 -0.53 4.83
N ASN A 36 -10.88 0.00 4.89
CA ASN A 36 -10.47 1.02 5.84
C ASN A 36 -10.58 2.42 5.23
N LYS A 37 -11.68 3.12 5.52
CA LYS A 37 -11.96 4.47 5.01
C LYS A 37 -10.82 5.48 5.28
N ALA A 38 -10.18 5.40 6.45
CA ALA A 38 -9.08 6.29 6.79
C ALA A 38 -7.83 6.01 5.94
N ALA A 39 -7.55 4.76 5.60
CA ALA A 39 -6.45 4.39 4.72
C ALA A 39 -6.72 4.85 3.28
N VAL A 40 -7.94 4.68 2.77
CA VAL A 40 -8.36 5.17 1.44
C VAL A 40 -8.18 6.69 1.32
N GLN A 41 -8.51 7.45 2.37
CA GLN A 41 -8.36 8.90 2.35
C GLN A 41 -6.91 9.35 2.13
N LYS A 42 -5.92 8.59 2.63
CA LYS A 42 -4.48 8.87 2.45
C LYS A 42 -4.04 8.84 0.98
N LEU A 43 -4.82 8.26 0.07
CA LEU A 43 -4.50 8.24 -1.36
C LEU A 43 -4.68 9.62 -2.02
N TYR A 44 -5.43 10.54 -1.39
CA TYR A 44 -5.83 11.82 -1.99
C TYR A 44 -5.33 13.05 -1.22
N THR A 45 -4.53 12.87 -0.16
CA THR A 45 -4.03 13.92 0.75
C THR A 45 -2.54 13.77 1.00
#